data_AF-A0A257TNK8-F1
#
_entry.id   AF-A0A257TNK8-F1
#
_cell.length_a   1.000
_cell.length_b   1.000
_cell.length_c   1.000
_cell.angle_alpha   90.00
_cell.angle_beta   90.00
_cell.angle_gamma   90.00
#
_symmetry.space_group_name_H-M   'P 1'
#
loop_
_entity.id
_entity.type
_entity.pdbx_description
1 polymer ?
#
loop_
_entity_poly.entity_id
_entity_poly.type
_entity_poly.pdbx_seq_one_letter_code
_entity_poly.pdbx_strand_id
1 'polypeptide(L)'
;MATALVSAMSNRPVRKDVAMTGETSLRGRVLPIGGLKEKVLGAHRAGITHVVLPKDNEADLEDIPADVRDVMTFHPVTTLDEVFAIALLPAGGGAEAAHAADDLEDSMVGAGR
;
A
#
# COMPACT_ATOMS: atom_id res chain seq x y z
N MET A 1 -1.84 -0.36 8.62
CA MET A 1 -2.22 -1.66 9.22
C MET A 1 -3.48 -2.25 8.59
N ALA A 2 -4.59 -1.51 8.50
CA ALA A 2 -5.86 -2.01 7.94
C ALA A 2 -5.70 -2.75 6.60
N THR A 3 -4.97 -2.17 5.64
CA THR A 3 -4.74 -2.79 4.32
C THR A 3 -4.06 -4.15 4.39
N ALA A 4 -3.10 -4.34 5.29
CA ALA A 4 -2.42 -5.63 5.45
C ALA A 4 -3.35 -6.71 6.01
N LEU A 5 -4.18 -6.34 6.99
CA LEU A 5 -5.20 -7.25 7.55
C LEU A 5 -6.23 -7.64 6.49
N VAL A 6 -6.76 -6.66 5.77
CA VAL A 6 -7.73 -6.90 4.69
C VAL A 6 -7.12 -7.73 3.57
N SER A 7 -5.87 -7.46 3.18
CA SER A 7 -5.13 -8.26 2.20
C SER A 7 -5.07 -9.73 2.61
N ALA A 8 -4.65 -10.00 3.86
CA ALA A 8 -4.54 -11.35 4.39
C ALA A 8 -5.90 -12.07 4.47
N MET A 9 -6.95 -11.37 4.91
CA MET A 9 -8.29 -11.96 5.05
C MET A 9 -9.01 -12.17 3.72
N SER A 10 -8.75 -11.33 2.72
CA SER A 10 -9.42 -11.38 1.41
C SER A 10 -8.61 -12.12 0.34
N ASN A 11 -7.40 -12.57 0.66
CA ASN A 11 -6.45 -13.15 -0.29
C ASN A 11 -6.20 -12.25 -1.51
N ARG A 12 -6.10 -10.95 -1.26
CA ARG A 12 -5.82 -9.93 -2.28
C ARG A 12 -4.43 -9.34 -2.03
N PRO A 13 -3.45 -9.54 -2.91
CA PRO A 13 -2.12 -8.97 -2.71
C PRO A 13 -2.15 -7.44 -2.69
N VAL A 14 -1.29 -6.84 -1.87
CA VAL A 14 -1.05 -5.39 -1.87
C VAL A 14 -0.11 -5.02 -3.00
N ARG A 15 -0.41 -3.92 -3.69
CA ARG A 15 0.48 -3.29 -4.67
C ARG A 15 1.84 -2.93 -4.06
N LYS A 16 2.92 -3.30 -4.74
CA LYS A 16 4.31 -3.08 -4.27
C LYS A 16 4.82 -1.66 -4.52
N ASP A 17 4.16 -0.92 -5.41
CA ASP A 17 4.51 0.43 -5.85
C ASP A 17 3.76 1.53 -5.07
N VAL A 18 3.06 1.18 -4.00
CA VAL A 18 2.23 2.10 -3.20
C VAL A 18 2.76 2.21 -1.76
N ALA A 19 3.00 3.43 -1.31
CA ALA A 19 3.13 3.78 0.11
C ALA A 19 1.85 4.47 0.59
N MET A 20 1.55 4.34 1.89
CA MET A 20 0.38 4.97 2.49
C MET A 20 0.67 5.50 3.88
N THR A 21 0.09 6.66 4.22
CA THR A 21 0.12 7.24 5.57
C THR A 21 -1.28 7.73 5.93
N GLY A 22 -1.60 7.70 7.22
CA GLY A 22 -2.90 8.14 7.73
C GLY A 22 -3.23 7.43 9.02
N GLU A 23 -3.91 8.13 9.92
CA GLU A 23 -4.59 7.50 11.05
C GLU A 23 -5.96 7.00 10.60
N THR A 24 -6.51 6.00 11.30
CA THR A 24 -7.79 5.40 10.93
C THR A 24 -8.73 5.38 12.12
N SER A 25 -9.96 5.85 11.93
CA SER A 25 -11.02 5.70 12.93
C SER A 25 -11.75 4.34 12.81
N LEU A 26 -12.43 3.91 13.87
CA LEU A 26 -13.29 2.72 13.84
C LEU A 26 -14.44 2.81 12.82
N ARG A 27 -14.80 4.02 12.39
CA ARG A 27 -15.82 4.26 11.35
C ARG A 27 -15.23 4.26 9.93
N GLY A 28 -13.97 3.88 9.76
CA GLY A 28 -13.33 3.80 8.46
C GLY A 28 -12.88 5.13 7.85
N ARG A 29 -12.96 6.25 8.59
CA ARG A 29 -12.37 7.52 8.14
C ARG A 29 -10.85 7.49 8.21
N VAL A 30 -10.21 8.10 7.22
CA VAL A 30 -8.77 8.40 7.19
C VAL A 30 -8.55 9.79 7.77
N LEU A 31 -7.66 9.89 8.76
CA LEU A 31 -7.43 11.10 9.56
C LEU A 31 -6.04 11.68 9.28
N PRO A 32 -5.88 13.01 9.43
CA PRO A 32 -4.64 13.69 9.12
C PRO A 32 -3.48 13.25 9.98
N ILE A 33 -2.28 13.46 9.46
CA ILE A 33 -1.01 13.13 10.11
C ILE A 33 -0.07 14.33 10.13
N GLY A 34 0.92 14.30 11.01
CA GLY A 34 2.08 15.20 10.96
C GLY A 34 3.22 14.63 10.12
N GLY A 35 4.12 15.51 9.66
CA GLY A 35 5.36 15.15 8.98
C GLY A 35 5.15 14.51 7.61
N LEU A 36 4.22 15.02 6.81
CA LEU A 36 3.94 14.50 5.47
C LEU A 36 5.19 14.57 4.58
N LYS A 37 5.91 15.69 4.61
CA LYS A 37 7.10 15.94 3.81
C LYS A 37 8.17 14.85 4.00
N GLU A 38 8.53 14.56 5.25
CA GLU A 38 9.56 13.58 5.57
C GLU A 38 9.15 12.17 5.14
N LYS A 39 7.87 11.84 5.29
CA LYS A 39 7.30 10.54 4.88
C LYS A 39 7.30 10.38 3.36
N VAL A 40 6.92 11.40 2.61
CA VAL A 40 6.95 11.36 1.14
C VAL A 40 8.39 11.28 0.62
N LEU A 41 9.31 12.06 1.17
CA LEU A 41 10.73 11.97 0.80
C LEU A 41 11.32 10.59 1.10
N GLY A 42 10.89 9.95 2.20
CA GLY A 42 11.23 8.56 2.50
C GLY A 42 10.72 7.59 1.44
N ALA A 43 9.46 7.71 1.04
CA ALA A 43 8.85 6.88 0.00
C ALA A 43 9.56 7.06 -1.36
N HIS A 44 9.85 8.30 -1.75
CA HIS A 44 10.61 8.61 -2.97
C HIS A 44 11.99 7.94 -2.97
N ARG A 45 12.74 8.03 -1.86
CA ARG A 45 14.05 7.36 -1.72
C ARG A 45 13.96 5.83 -1.82
N ALA A 46 12.82 5.26 -1.43
CA ALA A 46 12.54 3.83 -1.56
C ALA A 46 12.07 3.42 -2.97
N GLY A 47 12.02 4.35 -3.93
CA GLY A 47 11.58 4.09 -5.31
C GLY A 47 10.07 3.92 -5.45
N ILE A 48 9.29 4.36 -4.47
CA ILE A 48 7.83 4.31 -4.54
C ILE A 48 7.32 5.46 -5.41
N THR A 49 6.38 5.16 -6.31
CA THR A 49 5.81 6.14 -7.25
C THR A 49 4.39 6.56 -6.87
N HIS A 50 3.70 5.83 -5.99
CA HIS A 50 2.35 6.17 -5.55
C HIS A 50 2.26 6.37 -4.04
N VAL A 51 1.63 7.47 -3.61
CA VAL A 51 1.42 7.77 -2.18
C VAL A 51 -0.05 8.01 -1.91
N VAL A 52 -0.63 7.21 -1.00
CA VAL A 52 -1.95 7.44 -0.43
C VAL A 52 -1.80 8.26 0.85
N LEU A 53 -2.55 9.36 0.96
CA LEU A 53 -2.52 10.26 2.13
C LEU A 53 -3.92 10.76 2.49
N PRO A 54 -4.13 11.26 3.73
CA PRO A 54 -5.41 11.85 4.11
C PRO A 54 -5.73 13.08 3.26
N LYS A 55 -7.00 13.25 2.87
CA LYS A 55 -7.46 14.42 2.09
C LYS A 55 -7.13 15.74 2.77
N ASP A 56 -7.22 15.78 4.10
CA ASP A 56 -6.93 16.97 4.91
C ASP A 56 -5.45 17.37 4.88
N ASN A 57 -4.54 16.48 4.45
CA ASN A 57 -3.11 16.77 4.27
C ASN A 57 -2.77 17.21 2.83
N GLU A 58 -3.74 17.38 1.94
CA GLU A 58 -3.47 17.76 0.54
C GLU A 58 -2.79 19.13 0.42
N ALA A 59 -3.12 20.08 1.29
CA ALA A 59 -2.47 21.38 1.34
C ALA A 59 -0.96 21.25 1.62
N ASP A 60 -0.57 20.36 2.53
CA ASP A 60 0.83 20.13 2.92
C ASP A 60 1.69 19.55 1.78
N LEU A 61 1.08 19.12 0.66
CA LEU A 61 1.82 18.75 -0.53
C LEU A 61 2.60 19.96 -1.09
N GLU A 62 2.20 21.19 -0.79
CA GLU A 62 2.90 22.40 -1.24
C GLU A 62 4.35 22.49 -0.71
N ASP A 63 4.61 21.90 0.46
CA ASP A 63 5.92 21.85 1.12
C ASP A 63 6.90 20.82 0.53
N ILE A 64 6.40 19.98 -0.37
CA ILE A 64 7.17 18.93 -1.04
C ILE A 64 7.88 19.53 -2.26
N PRO A 65 9.19 19.28 -2.44
CA PRO A 65 9.94 19.73 -3.62
C PRO A 65 9.26 19.33 -4.94
N ALA A 66 9.25 20.23 -5.91
CA ALA A 66 8.53 20.02 -7.18
C ALA A 66 9.05 18.82 -7.97
N ASP A 67 10.37 18.61 -7.98
CA ASP A 67 11.03 17.45 -8.60
C ASP A 67 10.51 16.12 -8.04
N VAL A 68 10.17 16.07 -6.75
CA VAL A 68 9.55 14.88 -6.13
C VAL A 68 8.07 14.78 -6.46
N ARG A 69 7.36 15.92 -6.48
CA ARG A 69 5.93 15.94 -6.82
C ARG A 69 5.66 15.49 -8.26
N ASP A 70 6.54 15.84 -9.18
CA ASP A 70 6.36 15.57 -10.60
C ASP A 70 6.58 14.09 -10.96
N VAL A 71 7.33 13.35 -10.13
CA VAL A 71 7.62 11.92 -10.35
C VAL A 71 6.73 10.98 -9.53
N MET A 72 5.92 11.50 -8.63
CA MET A 72 5.03 10.72 -7.77
C MET A 72 3.55 11.03 -8.05
N THR A 73 2.70 10.02 -7.91
CA THR A 73 1.25 10.20 -7.95
C THR A 73 0.70 10.19 -6.52
N PHE A 74 0.01 11.26 -6.15
CA PHE A 74 -0.63 11.39 -4.85
C PHE A 74 -2.11 11.04 -4.93
N HIS A 75 -2.59 10.28 -3.96
CA HIS A 75 -3.98 9.87 -3.81
C HIS A 75 -4.53 10.39 -2.48
N PRO A 76 -5.11 11.60 -2.44
CA PRO A 76 -5.78 12.13 -1.27
C PRO A 76 -7.11 11.38 -1.02
N VAL A 77 -7.27 10.78 0.16
CA VAL A 77 -8.42 9.93 0.49
C VAL A 77 -9.10 10.34 1.80
N THR A 78 -10.40 10.04 1.91
CA THR A 78 -11.22 10.29 3.11
C THR A 78 -11.64 9.01 3.83
N THR A 79 -11.68 7.88 3.12
CA THR A 79 -12.18 6.60 3.65
C THR A 79 -11.23 5.44 3.37
N LEU A 80 -11.34 4.39 4.19
CA LEU A 80 -10.59 3.15 3.98
C LEU A 80 -10.97 2.42 2.70
N ASP A 81 -12.21 2.57 2.23
CA ASP A 81 -12.65 1.93 0.98
C ASP A 81 -11.86 2.46 -0.23
N GLU A 82 -11.59 3.77 -0.27
CA GLU A 82 -10.72 4.39 -1.26
C GLU A 82 -9.28 3.84 -1.16
N VAL A 83 -8.75 3.70 0.07
CA VAL A 83 -7.42 3.09 0.30
C VAL A 83 -7.37 1.68 -0.28
N PHE A 84 -8.37 0.85 -0.01
CA PHE A 84 -8.40 -0.54 -0.47
C PHE A 84 -8.58 -0.65 -1.98
N ALA A 85 -9.36 0.24 -2.59
CA ALA A 85 -9.52 0.32 -4.04
C ALA A 85 -8.18 0.65 -4.74
N ILE A 86 -7.35 1.50 -4.13
CA ILE A 86 -6.04 1.88 -4.68
C ILE A 86 -4.99 0.80 -4.43
N ALA A 87 -4.95 0.24 -3.22
CA ALA A 87 -3.81 -0.56 -2.75
C ALA A 87 -3.92 -2.06 -2.98
N LEU A 88 -5.13 -2.62 -3.11
CA LEU A 88 -5.33 -4.07 -3.24
C LEU A 88 -5.61 -4.47 -4.68
N LEU A 89 -4.84 -5.45 -5.18
CA LEU A 89 -5.09 -6.05 -6.50
C LEU A 89 -6.45 -6.79 -6.53
N PRO A 90 -7.02 -7.04 -7.74
CA PRO A 90 -8.21 -7.84 -7.89
C PRO A 90 -8.06 -9.22 -7.26
N ALA A 91 -9.16 -9.76 -6.73
CA ALA A 91 -9.21 -11.14 -6.29
C ALA A 91 -9.17 -12.06 -7.53
N GLY A 92 -8.06 -12.75 -7.74
CA GLY A 92 -7.87 -13.67 -8.87
C GLY A 92 -6.53 -13.48 -9.57
N GLY A 93 -5.59 -14.38 -9.27
CA GLY A 93 -4.26 -14.50 -9.90
C GLY A 93 -3.15 -14.95 -8.94
N GLY A 94 -3.29 -14.68 -7.64
CA GLY A 94 -2.28 -15.05 -6.62
C GLY A 94 -2.48 -16.44 -5.99
N ALA A 95 -3.69 -17.00 -6.05
CA ALA A 95 -3.98 -18.33 -5.51
C ALA A 95 -3.24 -19.44 -6.26
N GLU A 96 -2.98 -19.27 -7.56
CA GLU A 96 -2.24 -20.24 -8.37
C GLU A 96 -0.72 -20.13 -8.16
N ALA A 97 -0.20 -18.91 -7.93
CA ALA A 97 1.23 -18.68 -7.70
C ALA A 97 1.69 -19.04 -6.28
N ALA A 98 0.83 -18.89 -5.26
CA ALA A 98 1.14 -19.28 -3.89
C ALA A 98 1.14 -20.80 -3.72
N HIS A 99 0.19 -21.51 -4.33
CA HIS A 99 0.20 -22.98 -4.36
C HIS A 99 1.39 -23.54 -5.15
N ALA A 100 1.75 -22.94 -6.29
CA ALA A 100 2.91 -23.39 -7.07
C ALA A 100 4.25 -23.24 -6.33
N ALA A 101 4.38 -22.29 -5.39
CA ALA A 101 5.59 -22.13 -4.59
C ALA A 101 5.65 -23.15 -3.44
N ASP A 102 4.52 -23.37 -2.74
CA ASP A 102 4.40 -24.39 -1.69
C ASP A 102 4.57 -25.82 -2.25
N ASP A 103 4.01 -26.11 -3.43
CA ASP A 103 4.11 -27.43 -4.08
C ASP A 103 5.55 -27.78 -4.52
N LEU A 104 6.35 -26.77 -4.87
CA LEU A 104 7.77 -26.97 -5.23
C LEU A 104 8.62 -27.25 -4.00
N GLU A 105 8.36 -26.59 -2.87
CA GLU A 105 9.06 -26.82 -1.60
C GLU A 105 8.74 -28.21 -1.02
N ASP A 106 7.47 -28.65 -1.07
CA ASP A 106 7.07 -29.99 -0.61
C ASP A 106 7.65 -31.12 -1.49
N SER A 107 7.81 -30.90 -2.80
CA SER A 107 8.42 -31.88 -3.71
C SER A 107 9.93 -32.08 -3.46
N MET A 108 10.64 -31.05 -2.97
CA MET A 108 12.07 -31.12 -2.68
C MET A 108 12.36 -31.78 -1.33
N VAL A 109 11.44 -31.70 -0.35
CA VAL A 109 11.57 -32.36 0.95
C VAL A 109 11.29 -33.87 0.88
N GLY A 110 10.47 -34.32 -0.07
CA GLY A 110 10.09 -35.73 -0.25
C GLY A 110 11.13 -36.62 -0.94
N ALA A 111 12.09 -36.06 -1.69
CA ALA A 111 13.07 -36.84 -2.47
C ALA A 111 14.35 -37.23 -1.69
N GLY A 112 14.44 -36.85 -0.42
CA GLY A 112 15.64 -37.02 0.42
C GLY A 112 15.54 -38.05 1.56
N ARG A 113 14.56 -38.97 1.53
CA ARG A 113 14.44 -40.08 2.50
C ARG A 113 14.30 -41.42 1.80
#